data_AF-A0A3C0B9Q7-F1
#
_entry.id   AF-A0A3C0B9Q7-F1
#
_cell.length_a   1.000
_cell.length_b   1.000
_cell.length_c   1.000
_cell.angle_alpha   90.00
_cell.angle_beta   90.00
_cell.angle_gamma   90.00
#
_symmetry.space_group_name_H-M   'P 1'
#
loop_
_entity.id
_entity.type
_entity.pdbx_description
1 polymer ?
#
loop_
_entity_poly.entity_id
_entity_poly.type
_entity_poly.pdbx_seq_one_letter_code
_entity_poly.pdbx_strand_id
1 'polypeptide(L)'
;MPIAETELRYTDPYELIVAVILSAQCTDKRVNIITPLFFERFPTVDELSKATEEDVFSLISSCSYPNNKTKHLIGMARMLVNDFGGVIPDDVNALQKLPGVGRKTANVIASVAFNIPALAVDTHVHRVARRIGLT
;
A
#
# COMPACT_ATOMS: atom_id res chain seq x y z
N MET A 1 -4.69 22.83 -13.35
CA MET A 1 -4.78 21.36 -13.55
C MET A 1 -4.94 20.74 -12.18
N PRO A 2 -5.92 19.86 -11.92
CA PRO A 2 -5.98 19.18 -10.63
C PRO A 2 -4.77 18.25 -10.53
N ILE A 3 -4.01 18.36 -9.44
CA ILE A 3 -2.91 17.45 -9.14
C ILE A 3 -3.56 16.25 -8.45
N ALA A 4 -3.43 15.06 -9.05
CA ALA A 4 -3.98 13.83 -8.50
C ALA A 4 -3.11 13.36 -7.33
N GLU A 5 -3.23 14.01 -6.18
CA GLU A 5 -2.55 13.64 -4.95
C GLU A 5 -3.45 12.70 -4.14
N THR A 6 -2.88 11.65 -3.58
CA THR A 6 -3.61 10.76 -2.66
C THR A 6 -3.87 11.49 -1.33
N GLU A 7 -5.03 11.24 -0.71
CA GLU A 7 -5.34 11.77 0.63
C GLU A 7 -4.57 11.05 1.76
N LEU A 8 -3.86 9.97 1.42
CA LEU A 8 -3.01 9.24 2.35
C LEU A 8 -1.75 10.05 2.65
N ARG A 9 -1.40 10.14 3.93
CA ARG A 9 -0.18 10.80 4.39
C ARG A 9 0.97 9.80 4.40
N TYR A 10 2.03 10.12 3.67
CA TYR A 10 3.26 9.36 3.60
C TYR A 10 4.42 10.31 3.29
N THR A 11 5.63 9.90 3.64
CA THR A 11 6.88 10.65 3.41
C THR A 11 7.86 9.89 2.53
N ASP A 12 7.70 8.57 2.41
CA ASP A 12 8.55 7.70 1.60
C ASP A 12 7.77 6.53 0.96
N PRO A 13 8.39 5.75 0.05
CA PRO A 13 7.73 4.62 -0.61
C PRO A 13 7.28 3.48 0.33
N TYR A 14 7.97 3.28 1.47
CA TYR A 14 7.59 2.28 2.46
C TYR A 14 6.31 2.70 3.19
N GLU A 15 6.22 3.95 3.61
CA GLU A 15 5.00 4.48 4.22
C GLU A 15 3.83 4.42 3.25
N LEU A 16 4.06 4.73 1.96
CA LEU A 16 3.02 4.66 0.94
C LEU A 16 2.48 3.24 0.77
N ILE A 17 3.33 2.23 0.59
CA ILE A 17 2.86 0.86 0.36
C ILE A 17 2.08 0.32 1.56
N VAL A 18 2.53 0.62 2.79
CA VAL A 18 1.81 0.26 4.02
C VAL A 18 0.45 0.96 4.06
N ALA A 19 0.40 2.27 3.80
CA ALA A 19 -0.84 3.04 3.81
C ALA A 19 -1.84 2.52 2.77
N VAL A 20 -1.37 2.14 1.57
CA VAL A 20 -2.23 1.61 0.51
C VAL A 20 -2.74 0.19 0.82
N ILE A 21 -1.93 -0.67 1.45
CA ILE A 21 -2.41 -1.97 1.93
C ILE A 21 -3.49 -1.79 3.00
N LEU A 22 -3.31 -0.81 3.90
CA LEU A 22 -4.28 -0.48 4.94
C LEU A 22 -5.57 0.15 4.39
N SER A 23 -5.50 0.95 3.33
CA SER A 23 -6.65 1.63 2.72
C SER A 23 -7.58 0.69 1.97
N ALA A 24 -7.17 -0.55 1.67
CA ALA A 24 -8.03 -1.56 1.09
C ALA A 24 -9.30 -1.76 1.95
N GLN A 25 -10.44 -1.29 1.42
CA GLN A 25 -11.74 -1.29 2.10
C GLN A 25 -11.72 -0.59 3.47
N CYS A 26 -10.87 0.42 3.63
CA CYS A 26 -10.80 1.31 4.79
C CYS A 26 -10.81 2.76 4.32
N THR A 27 -11.19 3.69 5.20
CA THR A 27 -11.19 5.12 4.84
C THR A 27 -9.80 5.71 5.04
N ASP A 28 -9.38 6.61 4.15
CA ASP A 28 -8.08 7.28 4.24
C ASP A 28 -7.91 8.03 5.57
N LYS A 29 -9.01 8.60 6.09
CA LYS A 29 -9.03 9.19 7.45
C LYS A 29 -8.63 8.21 8.55
N ARG A 30 -9.14 6.97 8.50
CA ARG A 30 -8.81 5.93 9.49
C ARG A 30 -7.35 5.50 9.33
N VAL A 31 -6.89 5.31 8.10
CA VAL A 31 -5.49 4.97 7.82
C VAL A 31 -4.56 6.04 8.38
N ASN A 32 -4.82 7.31 8.10
CA ASN A 32 -4.03 8.46 8.57
C ASN A 32 -4.01 8.64 10.11
N ILE A 33 -4.95 8.02 10.84
CA ILE A 33 -4.95 7.98 12.32
C ILE A 33 -4.04 6.85 12.82
N ILE A 34 -3.97 5.73 12.10
CA ILE A 34 -3.23 4.52 12.50
C ILE A 34 -1.75 4.63 12.12
N THR A 35 -1.46 5.15 10.93
CA THR A 35 -0.11 5.14 10.36
C THR A 35 0.96 5.86 11.20
N PRO A 36 0.70 6.97 11.91
CA PRO A 36 1.73 7.61 12.73
C PRO A 36 2.30 6.70 13.82
N LEU A 37 1.42 6.04 14.59
CA LEU A 37 1.84 5.10 15.64
C LEU A 37 2.43 3.82 15.04
N PHE A 38 1.92 3.40 13.88
CA PHE A 38 2.46 2.26 13.14
C PHE A 38 3.92 2.50 12.73
N PHE A 39 4.23 3.65 12.14
CA PHE A 39 5.58 3.99 11.68
C PHE A 39 6.51 4.36 12.83
N GLU A 40 6.00 4.85 13.96
CA GLU A 40 6.80 4.99 15.18
C GLU A 40 7.26 3.62 15.71
N ARG A 41 6.40 2.59 15.64
CA ARG A 41 6.73 1.24 16.07
C ARG A 41 7.54 0.46 15.03
N PHE A 42 7.30 0.71 13.75
CA PHE A 42 7.93 0.02 12.62
C PHE A 42 8.43 1.03 11.57
N PRO A 43 9.47 1.81 11.88
CA PRO A 43 10.02 2.84 11.00
C PRO A 43 10.66 2.27 9.73
N THR A 44 11.05 1.00 9.72
CA THR A 44 11.72 0.36 8.58
C THR A 44 11.09 -0.97 8.21
N VAL A 45 11.28 -1.36 6.94
CA VAL A 45 10.88 -2.68 6.43
C VAL A 45 11.53 -3.81 7.25
N ASP A 46 12.80 -3.64 7.63
CA ASP A 46 13.52 -4.60 8.49
C ASP A 46 12.85 -4.82 9.83
N GLU A 47 12.39 -3.74 10.48
CA GLU A 47 11.68 -3.84 11.76
C GLU A 47 10.32 -4.50 11.59
N LEU A 48 9.57 -4.13 10.55
CA LEU A 48 8.29 -4.78 10.25
C LEU A 48 8.45 -6.28 9.91
N SER A 49 9.56 -6.68 9.26
CA SER A 49 9.83 -8.08 8.90
C SER A 49 10.00 -8.99 10.12
N LYS A 50 10.48 -8.41 11.23
CA LYS A 50 10.74 -9.07 12.53
C LYS A 50 9.54 -8.99 13.48
N ALA A 51 8.51 -8.22 13.13
CA ALA A 51 7.33 -8.04 13.95
C ALA A 51 6.53 -9.35 14.12
N THR A 52 5.87 -9.48 15.26
CA THR A 52 4.89 -10.55 15.47
C THR A 52 3.53 -10.17 14.90
N GLU A 53 2.69 -11.16 14.59
CA GLU A 53 1.31 -10.89 14.16
C GLU A 53 0.53 -10.10 15.22
N GLU A 54 0.78 -10.36 16.51
CA GLU A 54 0.12 -9.68 17.62
C GLU A 54 0.49 -8.19 17.70
N ASP A 55 1.78 -7.87 17.58
CA ASP A 55 2.25 -6.48 17.59
C ASP A 55 1.55 -5.66 16.49
N VAL A 56 1.57 -6.17 15.25
CA VAL A 56 0.97 -5.50 14.09
C VAL A 56 -0.54 -5.44 14.22
N PHE A 57 -1.18 -6.54 14.61
CA PHE A 57 -2.63 -6.62 14.74
C PHE A 57 -3.16 -5.61 15.78
N SER A 58 -2.48 -5.44 16.91
CA SER A 58 -2.90 -4.51 17.96
C SER A 58 -3.05 -3.07 17.42
N LEU A 59 -2.09 -2.62 16.60
CA LEU A 59 -2.06 -1.27 16.02
C LEU A 59 -3.12 -1.07 14.94
N ILE A 60 -3.37 -2.10 14.13
CA ILE A 60 -4.27 -2.00 12.96
C ILE A 60 -5.67 -2.58 13.21
N SER A 61 -5.97 -3.04 14.42
CA SER A 61 -7.23 -3.70 14.81
C SER A 61 -8.49 -2.88 14.49
N SER A 62 -8.36 -1.55 14.41
CA SER A 62 -9.45 -0.63 14.07
C SER A 62 -9.73 -0.50 12.55
N CYS A 63 -8.90 -1.12 11.70
CA CYS A 63 -9.12 -1.22 10.25
C CYS A 63 -10.06 -2.38 9.90
N SER A 64 -10.67 -2.30 8.72
CA SER A 64 -11.38 -3.44 8.12
C SER A 64 -10.40 -4.57 7.78
N TYR A 65 -10.79 -5.82 8.05
CA TYR A 65 -10.01 -7.04 7.79
C TYR A 65 -8.57 -7.04 8.37
N PRO A 66 -8.41 -6.75 9.68
CA PRO A 66 -7.08 -6.57 10.27
C PRO A 66 -6.25 -7.84 10.23
N ASN A 67 -6.85 -9.03 10.42
CA ASN A 67 -6.14 -10.32 10.37
C ASN A 67 -5.40 -10.54 9.04
N ASN A 68 -6.06 -10.30 7.90
CA ASN A 68 -5.44 -10.49 6.59
C ASN A 68 -4.41 -9.40 6.31
N LYS A 69 -4.68 -8.16 6.73
CA LYS A 69 -3.73 -7.04 6.58
C LYS A 69 -2.46 -7.26 7.38
N THR A 70 -2.56 -7.75 8.61
CA THR A 70 -1.41 -8.14 9.44
C THR A 70 -0.52 -9.13 8.70
N LYS A 71 -1.11 -10.21 8.17
CA LYS A 71 -0.37 -11.22 7.40
C LYS A 71 0.27 -10.64 6.13
N HIS A 72 -0.45 -9.78 5.41
CA HIS A 72 0.08 -9.12 4.22
C HIS A 72 1.23 -8.18 4.54
N LEU A 73 1.14 -7.36 5.58
CA LEU A 73 2.19 -6.41 5.97
C LEU A 73 3.47 -7.14 6.38
N ILE A 74 3.36 -8.15 7.24
CA ILE A 74 4.52 -8.94 7.68
C ILE A 74 5.08 -9.75 6.50
N GLY A 75 4.22 -10.37 5.69
CA GLY A 75 4.64 -11.12 4.52
C GLY A 75 5.35 -10.26 3.46
N MET A 76 4.81 -9.06 3.21
CA MET A 76 5.44 -8.05 2.35
C MET A 76 6.80 -7.64 2.89
N ALA A 77 6.91 -7.31 4.17
CA ALA A 77 8.17 -6.89 4.75
C ALA A 77 9.25 -7.99 4.68
N ARG A 78 8.87 -9.24 4.98
CA ARG A 78 9.78 -10.40 4.85
C ARG A 78 10.22 -10.63 3.41
N MET A 79 9.31 -10.53 2.45
CA MET A 79 9.64 -10.66 1.03
C MET A 79 10.58 -9.55 0.56
N LEU A 80 10.34 -8.31 1.00
CA LEU A 80 11.21 -7.18 0.67
C LEU A 80 12.62 -7.37 1.21
N VAL A 81 12.77 -7.79 2.47
CA VAL A 81 14.10 -8.06 3.06
C VAL A 81 14.82 -9.20 2.33
N ASN A 82 14.12 -10.32 2.06
CA ASN A 82 14.74 -11.52 1.51
C ASN A 82 15.05 -11.41 0.01
N ASP A 83 14.10 -10.88 -0.79
CA ASP A 83 14.16 -10.96 -2.26
C ASP A 83 14.58 -9.63 -2.89
N PHE A 84 14.40 -8.51 -2.18
CA PHE A 84 14.63 -7.15 -2.69
C PHE A 84 15.61 -6.32 -1.84
N GLY A 85 16.27 -6.93 -0.85
CA GLY A 85 17.27 -6.26 -0.01
C GLY A 85 16.72 -5.13 0.86
N GLY A 86 15.43 -5.17 1.21
CA GLY A 86 14.75 -4.17 2.04
C GLY A 86 14.24 -2.94 1.26
N VAL A 87 14.41 -2.91 -0.06
CA VAL A 87 14.01 -1.76 -0.92
C VAL A 87 12.69 -2.05 -1.62
N ILE A 88 11.83 -1.05 -1.73
CA ILE A 88 10.57 -1.15 -2.48
C ILE A 88 10.89 -1.13 -3.99
N PRO A 89 10.53 -2.18 -4.75
CA PRO A 89 10.83 -2.24 -6.17
C PRO A 89 10.03 -1.19 -6.96
N ASP A 90 10.64 -0.66 -8.00
CA ASP A 90 10.04 0.30 -8.94
C ASP A 90 9.30 -0.39 -10.11
N ASP A 91 9.44 -1.70 -10.27
CA ASP A 91 8.73 -2.48 -11.29
C ASP A 91 7.33 -2.93 -10.84
N VAL A 92 6.33 -2.71 -11.72
CA VAL A 92 4.93 -3.08 -11.49
C VAL A 92 4.73 -4.59 -11.33
N ASN A 93 5.52 -5.43 -12.03
CA ASN A 93 5.40 -6.89 -11.90
C ASN A 93 6.03 -7.37 -10.59
N ALA A 94 7.13 -6.77 -10.16
CA ALA A 94 7.74 -7.02 -8.86
C ALA A 94 6.81 -6.61 -7.71
N LEU A 95 6.21 -5.41 -7.78
CA LEU A 95 5.23 -4.94 -6.79
C LEU A 95 4.04 -5.89 -6.66
N GLN A 96 3.52 -6.44 -7.77
CA GLN A 96 2.41 -7.41 -7.75
C GLN A 96 2.74 -8.74 -7.05
N LYS A 97 4.02 -9.07 -6.83
CA LYS A 97 4.40 -10.26 -6.06
C LYS A 97 4.21 -10.05 -4.56
N LEU A 98 4.22 -8.80 -4.10
CA LEU A 98 4.12 -8.48 -2.68
C LEU A 98 2.73 -8.85 -2.14
N PRO A 99 2.65 -9.55 -1.01
CA PRO A 99 1.38 -9.85 -0.35
C PRO A 99 0.54 -8.59 -0.09
N GLY A 100 -0.74 -8.64 -0.46
CA GLY A 100 -1.66 -7.49 -0.33
C GLY A 100 -1.57 -6.46 -1.45
N VAL A 101 -0.65 -6.62 -2.41
CA VAL A 101 -0.50 -5.71 -3.57
C VAL A 101 -1.05 -6.37 -4.83
N GLY A 102 -2.26 -5.98 -5.22
CA GLY A 102 -2.83 -6.35 -6.52
C GLY A 102 -2.35 -5.45 -7.65
N ARG A 103 -2.71 -5.79 -8.91
CA ARG A 103 -2.33 -5.01 -10.11
C ARG A 103 -2.67 -3.52 -10.01
N LYS A 104 -3.86 -3.18 -9.51
CA LYS A 104 -4.27 -1.77 -9.31
C LYS A 104 -3.34 -1.08 -8.31
N THR A 105 -3.12 -1.71 -7.16
CA THR A 105 -2.25 -1.18 -6.09
C THR A 105 -0.83 -0.98 -6.58
N ALA A 106 -0.28 -1.93 -7.32
CA ALA A 106 1.04 -1.82 -7.93
C ALA A 106 1.13 -0.62 -8.89
N ASN A 107 0.12 -0.40 -9.73
CA ASN A 107 0.09 0.77 -10.63
C ASN A 107 0.01 2.09 -9.87
N VAL A 108 -0.74 2.14 -8.77
CA VAL A 108 -0.81 3.34 -7.91
C VAL A 108 0.55 3.63 -7.29
N ILE A 109 1.20 2.63 -6.70
CA ILE A 109 2.53 2.80 -6.09
C ILE A 109 3.57 3.19 -7.15
N ALA A 110 3.59 2.52 -8.30
CA ALA A 110 4.51 2.85 -9.40
C ALA A 110 4.33 4.28 -9.92
N SER A 111 3.08 4.73 -10.05
CA SER A 111 2.78 6.09 -10.50
C SER A 111 3.07 7.15 -9.44
N VAL A 112 2.76 6.89 -8.17
CA VAL A 112 2.85 7.89 -7.09
C VAL A 112 4.27 7.96 -6.49
N ALA A 113 4.90 6.81 -6.23
CA ALA A 113 6.25 6.77 -5.62
C ALA A 113 7.38 6.92 -6.65
N PHE A 114 7.19 6.42 -7.87
CA PHE A 114 8.27 6.33 -8.87
C PHE A 114 8.01 7.13 -10.15
N ASN A 115 6.89 7.86 -10.22
CA ASN A 115 6.48 8.68 -11.38
C ASN A 115 6.50 7.91 -12.72
N ILE A 116 6.25 6.59 -12.65
CA ILE A 116 6.19 5.71 -13.82
C ILE A 116 4.79 5.88 -14.45
N PRO A 117 4.68 6.07 -15.78
CA PRO A 117 3.40 6.20 -16.45
C PRO A 117 2.62 4.88 -16.42
N ALA A 118 1.92 4.62 -15.32
CA ALA A 118 1.10 3.44 -15.09
C ALA A 118 -0.36 3.85 -14.84
N LEU A 119 -1.29 3.38 -15.67
CA LEU A 119 -2.72 3.69 -15.50
C LEU A 119 -3.38 2.72 -14.52
N ALA A 120 -3.78 3.20 -13.35
CA ALA A 120 -4.57 2.43 -12.40
C ALA A 120 -6.06 2.43 -12.80
N VAL A 121 -6.48 1.46 -13.62
CA VAL A 121 -7.89 1.30 -14.00
C VAL A 121 -8.66 0.62 -12.87
N ASP A 122 -9.70 1.27 -12.36
CA ASP A 122 -10.63 0.69 -11.40
C ASP A 122 -12.08 0.74 -11.91
N THR A 123 -13.03 0.30 -11.08
CA THR A 123 -14.46 0.29 -11.46
C THR A 123 -14.99 1.68 -11.78
N HIS A 124 -14.42 2.74 -11.22
CA HIS A 124 -14.82 4.12 -11.49
C HIS A 124 -14.25 4.59 -12.82
N VAL A 125 -12.96 4.33 -13.08
CA VAL A 125 -12.32 4.61 -14.37
C VAL A 125 -13.03 3.87 -15.49
N HIS A 126 -13.32 2.59 -15.31
CA HIS A 126 -14.05 1.78 -16.29
C HIS A 126 -15.48 2.31 -16.53
N ARG A 127 -16.20 2.66 -15.45
CA ARG A 127 -17.55 3.23 -15.55
C ARG A 127 -17.57 4.58 -16.27
N VAL A 128 -16.57 5.43 -16.03
CA VAL A 128 -16.43 6.72 -16.72
C VAL A 128 -16.09 6.51 -18.18
N ALA A 129 -15.08 5.68 -18.50
CA ALA A 129 -14.66 5.38 -19.88
C ALA A 129 -15.84 4.92 -20.75
N ARG A 130 -16.70 4.03 -20.20
CA ARG A 130 -17.91 3.57 -20.88
C ARG A 130 -18.96 4.66 -21.08
N ARG A 131 -19.10 5.60 -20.13
CA ARG A 131 -20.05 6.73 -20.23
C ARG A 131 -19.62 7.76 -21.27
N ILE A 132 -18.32 7.90 -21.52
CA ILE A 132 -17.75 8.88 -22.46
C ILE A 132 -17.33 8.27 -23.80
N GLY A 133 -17.67 7.00 -24.05
CA GLY A 133 -17.49 6.34 -25.37
C GLY A 133 -16.04 5.98 -25.73
N LEU A 134 -15.17 5.80 -24.74
CA LEU A 134 -13.76 5.40 -24.96
C LEU A 134 -13.56 3.87 -25.04
N THR A 135 -14.64 3.09 -24.88
CA THR A 135 -14.73 1.63 -24.98
C THR A 135 -16.12 1.24 -25.41
#